data_AF-A0A6U4Q776-F1
#
_entry.id   AF-A0A6U4Q776-F1
#
_cell.length_a   1.000
_cell.length_b   1.000
_cell.length_c   1.000
_cell.angle_alpha   90.00
_cell.angle_beta   90.00
_cell.angle_gamma   90.00
#
_symmetry.space_group_name_H-M   'P 1'
#
loop_
_entity.id
_entity.type
_entity.pdbx_description
1 polymer ?
#
loop_
_entity_poly.entity_id
_entity_poly.type
_entity_poly.pdbx_seq_one_letter_code
_entity_poly.pdbx_strand_id
1 'polypeptide(L)'
;QVASSTLKGTAVRKKNLVAATNHYFRVRPSQVKDGAVWAFSPPSQGAALAVLSPFLSNLLGGPDARLVNSQGKEVTAKSLAGQVVALYASASWCGPCRQFTPQLINFYVQMKQAKTPFEIVLLSCDRDKKSFEGYLGHMPWWALDYDSDAREESLGKISVQGIPHL
;
A
#
# COMPACT_ATOMS: atom_id res chain seq x y z
N GLN A 1 16.26 10.37 -24.69
CA GLN A 1 15.70 11.35 -23.72
C GLN A 1 14.58 12.10 -24.41
N VAL A 2 13.34 11.97 -23.96
CA VAL A 2 12.22 12.77 -24.49
C VAL A 2 12.04 13.99 -23.59
N ALA A 3 12.32 15.18 -24.14
CA ALA A 3 12.16 16.46 -23.48
C ALA A 3 10.71 16.95 -23.64
N SER A 4 10.05 17.30 -22.55
CA SER A 4 8.79 18.05 -22.61
C SER A 4 9.15 19.52 -22.73
N SER A 5 8.66 20.20 -23.77
CA SER A 5 9.06 21.57 -24.12
C SER A 5 8.40 22.66 -23.28
N THR A 6 7.36 22.33 -22.49
CA THR A 6 6.66 23.34 -21.70
C THR A 6 6.10 22.73 -20.42
N LEU A 7 6.62 23.18 -19.27
CA LEU A 7 6.06 22.84 -17.95
C LEU A 7 5.22 24.02 -17.45
N LYS A 8 3.94 23.76 -17.13
CA LYS A 8 3.08 24.70 -16.40
C LYS A 8 2.81 24.10 -15.01
N GLY A 9 3.48 24.61 -13.98
CA GLY A 9 3.33 24.16 -12.58
C GLY A 9 4.50 23.35 -12.04
N THR A 10 4.34 22.82 -10.82
CA THR A 10 5.37 22.06 -10.07
C THR A 10 5.36 20.56 -10.36
N ALA A 11 4.44 20.07 -11.19
CA ALA A 11 4.28 18.65 -11.52
C ALA A 11 4.38 18.39 -13.03
N VAL A 12 4.97 17.26 -13.40
CA VAL A 12 5.15 16.84 -14.80
C VAL A 12 4.67 15.41 -14.97
N ARG A 13 3.75 15.19 -15.91
CA ARG A 13 3.33 13.83 -16.28
C ARG A 13 4.26 13.29 -17.35
N LYS A 14 5.08 12.28 -17.01
CA LYS A 14 5.94 11.58 -17.97
C LYS A 14 5.38 10.19 -18.27
N LYS A 15 5.18 9.91 -19.57
CA LYS A 15 4.74 8.59 -20.06
C LYS A 15 5.95 7.64 -20.09
N ASN A 16 5.70 6.34 -19.93
CA ASN A 16 6.69 5.25 -20.10
C ASN A 16 7.87 5.27 -19.11
N LEU A 17 7.63 5.68 -17.86
CA LEU A 17 8.61 5.45 -16.79
C LEU A 17 8.61 3.96 -16.42
N VAL A 18 9.79 3.38 -16.23
CA VAL A 18 9.92 1.98 -15.83
C VAL A 18 9.59 1.88 -14.34
N ALA A 19 8.81 0.89 -13.94
CA ALA A 19 8.50 0.68 -12.53
C ALA A 19 9.76 0.31 -11.74
N ALA A 20 9.79 0.61 -10.44
CA ALA A 20 10.90 0.25 -9.53
C ALA A 20 12.30 0.77 -9.93
N THR A 21 12.42 1.69 -10.89
CA THR A 21 13.68 2.39 -11.20
C THR A 21 13.65 3.81 -10.65
N ASN A 22 14.80 4.27 -10.15
CA ASN A 22 14.94 5.66 -9.72
C ASN A 22 15.01 6.59 -10.92
N HIS A 23 14.16 7.62 -10.91
CA HIS A 23 14.17 8.65 -11.95
C HIS A 23 14.64 9.97 -11.38
N TYR A 24 15.50 10.63 -12.14
CA TYR A 24 15.98 11.96 -11.86
C TYR A 24 15.41 12.91 -12.91
N PHE A 25 14.87 14.02 -12.44
CA PHE A 25 14.37 15.06 -13.31
C PHE A 25 15.29 16.27 -13.22
N ARG A 26 15.58 16.85 -14.38
CA ARG A 26 16.23 18.14 -14.50
C ARG A 26 15.31 19.04 -15.29
N VAL A 27 15.11 20.25 -14.81
CA VAL A 27 14.34 21.27 -15.52
C VAL A 27 15.29 22.32 -16.05
N ARG A 28 14.98 22.85 -17.22
CA ARG A 28 15.64 24.03 -17.79
C ARG A 28 14.62 25.16 -17.81
N PRO A 29 14.95 26.36 -17.31
CA PRO A 29 14.05 27.51 -17.44
C PRO A 29 13.77 27.78 -18.92
N SER A 30 12.56 28.22 -19.28
CA SER A 30 12.18 28.53 -20.67
C SER A 30 12.57 29.94 -21.11
N GLN A 31 12.75 30.85 -20.16
CA GLN A 31 13.24 32.21 -20.39
C GLN A 31 14.34 32.51 -19.37
N VAL A 32 15.45 33.02 -19.88
CA VAL A 32 16.61 33.42 -19.08
C VAL A 32 16.73 34.94 -19.23
N LYS A 33 16.80 35.68 -18.12
CA LYS A 33 17.02 37.14 -18.16
C LYS A 33 18.40 37.43 -18.77
N ASP A 34 18.52 38.55 -19.49
CA ASP A 34 19.73 38.90 -20.26
C ASP A 34 21.03 38.67 -19.47
N GLY A 35 21.91 37.87 -20.06
CA GLY A 35 23.23 37.54 -19.52
C GLY A 35 23.31 36.28 -18.64
N ALA A 36 22.19 35.65 -18.25
CA ALA A 36 22.25 34.40 -17.50
C ALA A 36 22.53 33.18 -18.40
N VAL A 37 23.37 32.26 -17.90
CA VAL A 37 23.76 31.04 -18.60
C VAL A 37 22.64 30.01 -18.50
N TRP A 38 22.34 29.34 -19.62
CA TRP A 38 21.40 28.23 -19.62
C TRP A 38 21.95 27.05 -18.82
N ALA A 39 21.50 26.91 -17.57
CA ALA A 39 21.84 25.78 -16.70
C ALA A 39 20.62 24.89 -16.46
N PHE A 40 20.86 23.58 -16.34
CA PHE A 40 19.87 22.67 -15.77
C PHE A 40 19.80 22.86 -14.26
N SER A 41 18.62 22.65 -13.68
CA SER A 41 18.51 22.48 -12.22
C SER A 41 19.43 21.33 -11.76
N PRO A 42 19.87 21.34 -10.48
CA PRO A 42 20.41 20.15 -9.85
C PRO A 42 19.46 18.95 -10.05
N PRO A 43 19.99 17.71 -10.10
CA PRO A 43 19.15 16.52 -10.12
C PRO A 43 18.15 16.54 -8.96
N SER A 44 16.88 16.23 -9.23
CA SER A 44 15.91 15.96 -8.16
C SER A 44 16.36 14.79 -7.28
N GLN A 45 15.78 14.63 -6.09
CA GLN A 45 15.88 13.34 -5.41
C GLN A 45 15.28 12.25 -6.30
N GLY A 46 15.90 11.07 -6.31
CA GLY A 46 15.41 9.92 -7.06
C GLY A 46 14.09 9.46 -6.48
N ALA A 47 13.05 9.35 -7.32
CA ALA A 47 11.79 8.74 -6.94
C ALA A 47 11.60 7.45 -7.74
N ALA A 48 11.35 6.35 -7.02
CA ALA A 48 10.90 5.09 -7.61
C ALA A 48 9.37 5.09 -7.67
N LEU A 49 8.82 4.70 -8.81
CA LEU A 49 7.41 4.34 -8.88
C LEU A 49 7.25 3.01 -8.14
N ALA A 50 6.78 3.07 -6.89
CA ALA A 50 6.38 1.89 -6.17
C ALA A 50 5.13 1.33 -6.87
N VAL A 51 5.28 0.14 -7.44
CA VAL A 51 4.16 -0.60 -8.03
C VAL A 51 3.86 -1.77 -7.10
N LEU A 52 2.58 -2.03 -6.87
CA LEU A 52 2.15 -3.20 -6.10
C LEU A 52 2.74 -4.45 -6.76
N SER A 53 3.35 -5.33 -5.97
CA SER A 53 3.97 -6.52 -6.55
C SER A 53 2.90 -7.35 -7.30
N PRO A 54 3.22 -7.97 -8.45
CA PRO A 54 2.25 -8.77 -9.20
C PRO A 54 1.64 -9.88 -8.35
N PHE A 55 2.44 -10.46 -7.44
CA PHE A 55 1.97 -11.44 -6.47
C PHE A 55 0.89 -10.88 -5.54
N LEU A 56 1.16 -9.76 -4.85
CA LEU A 56 0.16 -9.14 -3.95
C LEU A 56 -1.06 -8.65 -4.71
N SER A 57 -0.86 -8.11 -5.92
CA SER A 57 -1.96 -7.71 -6.80
C SER A 57 -2.86 -8.91 -7.13
N ASN A 58 -2.30 -10.03 -7.56
CA ASN A 58 -3.11 -11.22 -7.88
C ASN A 58 -3.77 -11.84 -6.65
N LEU A 59 -3.13 -11.70 -5.49
CA LEU A 59 -3.65 -12.23 -4.24
C LEU A 59 -4.88 -11.44 -3.78
N LEU A 60 -4.74 -10.11 -3.66
CA LEU A 60 -5.79 -9.21 -3.13
C LEU A 60 -6.93 -8.92 -4.12
N GLY A 61 -6.94 -9.50 -5.31
CA GLY A 61 -7.98 -9.25 -6.33
C GLY A 61 -7.72 -8.04 -7.24
N GLY A 62 -6.47 -7.60 -7.32
CA GLY A 62 -6.00 -6.56 -8.22
C GLY A 62 -5.50 -5.31 -7.47
N PRO A 63 -4.92 -4.36 -8.22
CA PRO A 63 -4.36 -3.14 -7.62
C PRO A 63 -5.45 -2.16 -7.15
N ASP A 64 -6.68 -2.32 -7.67
CA ASP A 64 -7.85 -1.51 -7.30
C ASP A 64 -8.74 -2.18 -6.25
N ALA A 65 -8.29 -3.31 -5.67
CA ALA A 65 -8.99 -3.97 -4.58
C ALA A 65 -9.19 -3.02 -3.39
N ARG A 66 -10.40 -3.04 -2.82
CA ARG A 66 -10.84 -2.14 -1.75
C ARG A 66 -10.35 -2.64 -0.40
N LEU A 67 -9.62 -1.78 0.30
CA LEU A 67 -9.16 -1.99 1.66
C LEU A 67 -9.86 -0.99 2.58
N VAL A 68 -10.35 -1.50 3.71
CA VAL A 68 -11.10 -0.73 4.71
C VAL A 68 -10.37 -0.77 6.04
N ASN A 69 -10.54 0.24 6.89
CA ASN A 69 -10.02 0.23 8.25
C ASN A 69 -11.13 0.38 9.31
N SER A 70 -10.73 0.35 10.58
CA SER A 70 -11.62 0.54 11.74
C SER A 70 -12.37 1.87 11.79
N GLN A 71 -11.90 2.88 11.03
CA GLN A 71 -12.54 4.20 10.95
C GLN A 71 -13.50 4.32 9.76
N GLY A 72 -13.72 3.25 9.00
CA GLY A 72 -14.50 3.27 7.77
C GLY A 72 -13.81 4.03 6.62
N LYS A 73 -12.50 4.31 6.75
CA LYS A 73 -11.72 4.87 5.65
C LYS A 73 -11.41 3.78 4.65
N GLU A 74 -11.36 4.17 3.38
CA GLU A 74 -11.15 3.28 2.26
C GLU A 74 -9.94 3.71 1.45
N VAL A 75 -9.15 2.73 1.03
CA VAL A 75 -8.03 2.89 0.10
C VAL A 75 -8.00 1.71 -0.87
N THR A 76 -7.23 1.82 -1.94
CA THR A 76 -6.98 0.70 -2.85
C THR A 76 -5.68 -0.01 -2.49
N ALA A 77 -5.53 -1.27 -2.92
CA ALA A 77 -4.31 -2.05 -2.73
C ALA A 77 -3.06 -1.38 -3.33
N LYS A 78 -3.20 -0.48 -4.31
CA LYS A 78 -2.10 0.39 -4.79
C LYS A 78 -1.39 1.15 -3.67
N SER A 79 -2.09 1.50 -2.59
CA SER A 79 -1.50 2.21 -1.45
C SER A 79 -0.42 1.39 -0.72
N LEU A 80 -0.44 0.06 -0.89
CA LEU A 80 0.54 -0.85 -0.29
C LEU A 80 1.85 -0.95 -1.07
N ALA A 81 1.94 -0.29 -2.23
CA ALA A 81 3.10 -0.39 -3.09
C ALA A 81 4.37 0.15 -2.38
N GLY A 82 5.42 -0.66 -2.37
CA GLY A 82 6.69 -0.33 -1.71
C GLY A 82 6.70 -0.57 -0.20
N GLN A 83 5.62 -1.12 0.37
CA GLN A 83 5.59 -1.59 1.75
C GLN A 83 5.85 -3.11 1.81
N VAL A 84 6.41 -3.57 2.92
CA VAL A 84 6.35 -4.97 3.34
C VAL A 84 4.95 -5.20 3.90
N VAL A 85 4.18 -6.09 3.28
CA VAL A 85 2.79 -6.37 3.65
C VAL A 85 2.71 -7.73 4.31
N ALA A 86 2.20 -7.78 5.54
CA ALA A 86 1.83 -9.03 6.20
C ALA A 86 0.34 -9.29 6.04
N LEU A 87 -0.02 -10.51 5.65
CA LEU A 87 -1.40 -10.91 5.38
C LEU A 87 -1.91 -11.72 6.56
N TYR A 88 -2.79 -11.11 7.34
CA TYR A 88 -3.22 -11.69 8.60
C TYR A 88 -4.57 -12.39 8.43
N ALA A 89 -4.58 -13.72 8.35
CA ALA A 89 -5.83 -14.48 8.36
C ALA A 89 -6.29 -14.75 9.81
N SER A 90 -7.47 -14.25 10.15
CA SER A 90 -7.99 -14.28 11.52
C SER A 90 -9.51 -14.10 11.56
N ALA A 91 -10.13 -14.44 12.68
CA ALA A 91 -11.54 -14.15 12.93
C ALA A 91 -11.83 -13.81 14.39
N SER A 92 -12.94 -13.10 14.63
CA SER A 92 -13.40 -12.69 15.96
C SER A 92 -13.70 -13.86 16.90
N TRP A 93 -14.25 -14.95 16.35
CA TRP A 93 -14.67 -16.15 17.10
C TRP A 93 -13.49 -17.04 17.53
N CYS A 94 -12.31 -16.85 16.92
CA CYS A 94 -11.11 -17.65 17.17
C CYS A 94 -10.40 -17.27 18.48
N GLY A 95 -10.36 -18.19 19.44
CA GLY A 95 -9.70 -17.99 20.74
C GLY A 95 -8.21 -17.65 20.64
N PRO A 96 -7.38 -18.48 19.97
CA PRO A 96 -5.95 -18.20 19.80
C PRO A 96 -5.67 -16.88 19.07
N CYS A 97 -6.52 -16.50 18.12
CA CYS A 97 -6.41 -15.24 17.40
C CYS A 97 -6.50 -14.04 18.35
N ARG A 98 -7.50 -14.03 19.25
CA ARG A 98 -7.68 -12.96 20.25
C ARG A 98 -6.49 -12.83 21.21
N GLN A 99 -5.71 -13.89 21.41
CA GLN A 99 -4.48 -13.86 22.22
C GLN A 99 -3.29 -13.31 21.42
N PHE A 100 -3.23 -13.59 20.11
CA PHE A 100 -2.15 -13.15 19.23
C PHE A 100 -2.28 -11.68 18.79
N THR A 101 -3.50 -11.21 18.49
CA THR A 101 -3.75 -9.86 17.98
C THR A 101 -3.14 -8.75 18.84
N PRO A 102 -3.22 -8.77 20.20
CA PRO A 102 -2.59 -7.74 21.02
C PRO A 102 -1.06 -7.69 20.85
N GLN A 103 -0.41 -8.83 20.69
CA GLN A 103 1.04 -8.90 20.45
C GLN A 103 1.39 -8.32 19.09
N LEU A 104 0.59 -8.66 18.07
CA LEU A 104 0.75 -8.12 16.71
C LEU A 104 0.54 -6.60 16.65
N ILE A 105 -0.42 -6.06 17.41
CA ILE A 105 -0.64 -4.61 17.56
C ILE A 105 0.62 -3.94 18.13
N ASN A 106 1.21 -4.49 19.19
CA ASN A 106 2.42 -3.93 19.79
C ASN A 106 3.58 -3.91 18.79
N PHE A 107 3.80 -5.00 18.05
CA PHE A 107 4.80 -5.06 16.99
C PHE A 107 4.54 -4.02 15.90
N TYR A 108 3.31 -3.93 15.41
CA TYR A 108 2.94 -2.97 14.39
C TYR A 108 3.19 -1.51 14.82
N VAL A 109 2.85 -1.16 16.07
CA VAL A 109 3.12 0.17 16.62
C VAL A 109 4.62 0.46 16.64
N GLN A 110 5.46 -0.50 17.05
CA GLN A 110 6.92 -0.34 17.02
C GLN A 110 7.44 -0.11 15.59
N MET A 111 6.93 -0.86 14.60
CA MET A 111 7.31 -0.68 13.19
C MET A 111 6.91 0.70 12.65
N LYS A 112 5.73 1.21 13.02
CA LYS A 112 5.30 2.56 12.65
C LYS A 112 6.16 3.64 13.32
N GLN A 113 6.51 3.47 14.60
CA GLN A 113 7.41 4.39 15.31
C GLN A 113 8.81 4.42 14.70
N ALA A 114 9.33 3.26 14.27
CA ALA A 114 10.60 3.13 13.56
C ALA A 114 10.54 3.64 12.11
N LYS A 115 9.37 4.12 11.64
CA LYS A 115 9.11 4.57 10.26
C LYS A 115 9.48 3.51 9.22
N THR A 116 9.36 2.24 9.58
CA THR A 116 9.61 1.13 8.66
C THR A 116 8.44 1.02 7.69
N PRO A 117 8.68 0.81 6.38
CA PRO A 117 7.62 0.64 5.39
C PRO A 117 6.97 -0.74 5.56
N PHE A 118 6.15 -0.91 6.59
CA PHE A 118 5.47 -2.15 6.94
C PHE A 118 3.97 -1.89 7.13
N GLU A 119 3.14 -2.80 6.63
CA GLU A 119 1.68 -2.73 6.70
C GLU A 119 1.08 -4.11 6.95
N ILE A 120 -0.09 -4.16 7.58
CA ILE A 120 -0.85 -5.40 7.79
C ILE A 120 -2.18 -5.29 7.06
N VAL A 121 -2.58 -6.36 6.38
CA VAL A 121 -3.91 -6.51 5.78
C VAL A 121 -4.61 -7.71 6.41
N LEU A 122 -5.71 -7.46 7.11
CA LEU A 122 -6.58 -8.49 7.65
C LEU A 122 -7.35 -9.17 6.52
N LEU A 123 -7.20 -10.49 6.44
CA LEU A 123 -8.05 -11.40 5.67
C LEU A 123 -9.02 -12.05 6.66
N SER A 124 -10.22 -11.47 6.79
CA SER A 124 -11.17 -11.95 7.79
C SER A 124 -11.78 -13.29 7.42
N CYS A 125 -11.81 -14.22 8.38
CA CYS A 125 -12.56 -15.48 8.32
C CYS A 125 -13.88 -15.40 9.13
N ASP A 126 -14.33 -14.19 9.50
CA ASP A 126 -15.64 -14.00 10.12
C ASP A 126 -16.77 -14.32 9.13
N ARG A 127 -17.87 -14.85 9.66
CA ARG A 127 -19.00 -15.35 8.87
C ARG A 127 -20.08 -14.31 8.61
N ASP A 128 -20.00 -13.18 9.31
CA ASP A 128 -20.91 -12.06 9.17
C ASP A 128 -20.17 -10.73 9.27
N LYS A 129 -20.71 -9.72 8.58
CA LYS A 129 -20.11 -8.39 8.48
C LYS A 129 -20.00 -7.68 9.83
N LYS A 130 -20.97 -7.89 10.73
CA LYS A 130 -21.00 -7.25 12.04
C LYS A 130 -19.86 -7.74 12.93
N SER A 131 -19.60 -9.05 12.95
CA SER A 131 -18.48 -9.66 13.66
C SER A 131 -17.14 -9.17 13.09
N PHE A 132 -17.03 -9.10 11.76
CA PHE A 132 -15.87 -8.52 11.09
C PHE A 132 -15.59 -7.07 11.50
N GLU A 133 -16.60 -6.20 11.41
CA GLU A 133 -16.45 -4.78 11.75
C GLU A 133 -16.09 -4.60 13.24
N GLY A 134 -16.74 -5.34 14.12
CA GLY A 134 -16.43 -5.33 15.55
C GLY A 134 -14.99 -5.75 15.83
N TYR A 135 -14.49 -6.79 15.15
CA TYR A 135 -13.13 -7.27 15.33
C TYR A 135 -12.07 -6.34 14.72
N LEU A 136 -12.33 -5.83 13.51
CA LEU A 136 -11.49 -4.84 12.85
C LEU A 136 -11.39 -3.55 13.68
N GLY A 137 -12.44 -3.19 14.41
CA GLY A 137 -12.49 -2.04 15.31
C GLY A 137 -11.35 -2.01 16.35
N HIS A 138 -10.77 -3.15 16.69
CA HIS A 138 -9.65 -3.26 17.63
C HIS A 138 -8.27 -3.17 16.98
N MET A 139 -8.19 -3.07 15.64
CA MET A 139 -6.95 -3.15 14.89
C MET A 139 -6.59 -1.80 14.23
N PRO A 140 -5.31 -1.39 14.26
CA PRO A 140 -4.85 -0.12 13.69
C PRO A 140 -4.37 -0.22 12.23
N TRP A 141 -4.79 -1.26 11.50
CA TRP A 141 -4.36 -1.56 10.13
C TRP A 141 -5.55 -1.78 9.19
N TRP A 142 -5.26 -2.16 7.94
CA TRP A 142 -6.26 -2.34 6.88
C TRP A 142 -6.82 -3.76 6.88
N ALA A 143 -8.01 -3.93 6.31
CA ALA A 143 -8.62 -5.20 6.00
C ALA A 143 -9.06 -5.20 4.55
N LEU A 144 -9.06 -6.37 3.92
CA LEU A 144 -9.79 -6.52 2.67
C LEU A 144 -11.28 -6.36 2.96
N ASP A 145 -11.98 -5.63 2.10
CA ASP A 145 -13.41 -5.39 2.27
C ASP A 145 -14.18 -6.71 2.43
N TYR A 146 -15.11 -6.75 3.38
CA TYR A 146 -15.85 -7.96 3.72
C TYR A 146 -16.66 -8.47 2.54
N ASP A 147 -17.24 -7.55 1.76
CA ASP A 147 -18.10 -7.88 0.63
C ASP A 147 -17.30 -8.19 -0.66
N SER A 148 -15.96 -8.24 -0.58
CA SER A 148 -15.11 -8.54 -1.74
C SER A 148 -14.90 -10.04 -1.94
N ASP A 149 -15.17 -10.54 -3.15
CA ASP A 149 -14.88 -11.93 -3.56
C ASP A 149 -13.41 -12.29 -3.36
N ALA A 150 -12.52 -11.30 -3.48
CA ALA A 150 -11.09 -11.47 -3.32
C ALA A 150 -10.69 -11.93 -1.91
N ARG A 151 -11.57 -11.79 -0.90
CA ARG A 151 -11.33 -12.26 0.47
C ARG A 151 -11.20 -13.77 0.52
N GLU A 152 -12.18 -14.48 -0.01
CA GLU A 152 -12.21 -15.93 0.01
C GLU A 152 -11.15 -16.51 -0.93
N GLU A 153 -10.95 -15.88 -2.09
CA GLU A 153 -9.86 -16.25 -2.98
C GLU A 153 -8.48 -16.08 -2.32
N SER A 154 -8.25 -14.98 -1.61
CA SER A 154 -6.97 -14.73 -0.93
C SER A 154 -6.67 -15.80 0.10
N LEU A 155 -7.67 -16.15 0.93
CA LEU A 155 -7.56 -17.19 1.94
C LEU A 155 -7.26 -18.56 1.33
N GLY A 156 -7.92 -18.90 0.21
CA GLY A 156 -7.64 -20.13 -0.55
C GLY A 156 -6.23 -20.14 -1.14
N LYS A 157 -5.80 -19.03 -1.75
CA LYS A 157 -4.47 -18.90 -2.40
C LYS A 157 -3.31 -19.05 -1.40
N ILE A 158 -3.45 -18.53 -0.17
CA ILE A 158 -2.43 -18.70 0.88
C ILE A 158 -2.56 -20.03 1.65
N SER A 159 -3.49 -20.91 1.27
CA SER A 159 -3.66 -22.25 1.84
C SER A 159 -3.82 -22.27 3.37
N VAL A 160 -4.61 -21.34 3.94
CA VAL A 160 -4.82 -21.27 5.40
C VAL A 160 -5.40 -22.58 5.93
N GLN A 161 -4.61 -23.35 6.67
CA GLN A 161 -5.04 -24.59 7.35
C GLN A 161 -5.62 -24.35 8.75
N GLY A 162 -5.37 -23.17 9.31
CA GLY A 162 -5.83 -22.76 10.64
C GLY A 162 -5.51 -21.29 10.91
N ILE A 163 -6.23 -20.70 11.85
CA ILE A 163 -6.06 -19.29 12.26
C ILE A 163 -5.66 -19.22 13.74
N PRO A 164 -4.79 -18.27 14.14
CA PRO A 164 -4.22 -17.18 13.35
C PRO A 164 -3.13 -17.65 12.36
N HIS A 165 -3.05 -17.00 11.19
CA HIS A 165 -1.99 -17.22 10.19
C HIS A 165 -1.49 -15.85 9.68
N LEU A 166 -0.18 -15.68 9.53
CA LEU A 166 0.47 -14.44 9.10
C LEU A 166 1.61 -14.73 8.12
#